data_AF-A0AAV6BC09-F1
#
_entry.id   AF-A0AAV6BC09-F1
#
_cell.length_a   1.000
_cell.length_b   1.000
_cell.length_c   1.000
_cell.angle_alpha   90.00
_cell.angle_beta   90.00
_cell.angle_gamma   90.00
#
_symmetry.space_group_name_H-M   'P 1'
#
loop_
_entity.id
_entity.type
_entity.pdbx_description
1 polymer ?
#
loop_
_entity_poly.entity_id
_entity_poly.type
_entity_poly.pdbx_seq_one_letter_code
_entity_poly.pdbx_strand_id
1 'polypeptide(L)'
;MTRNFLAIPAVTFLAVALSPSMSSQEKLVQIANTSVSTAAQTPAVSVLADEEMARLHLARKEYKEAEDIFYRLAVSSPKNPLYWNELGIAHHNQAQLDLAIKCYQKAAKVDPHYADAQNNIGTVLYERKKFPKAIRAYKRAITLRGDFAPFYLNLGYAYFKQRDFENSIASFRKALQLDPTSLDPSRSRVGTVIQDRSVSVDRGRFYYLLAKSFAQGGDIERAILYLRKAKDEGYSEFNSFQKDPTFALVLKDPAAEELLAPKPVETAQP
;
A
#
# COMPACT_ATOMS: atom_id res chain seq x y z
N MET A 1 31.53 -22.98 -39.61
CA MET A 1 30.89 -24.18 -39.01
C MET A 1 31.62 -24.50 -37.72
N THR A 2 31.06 -24.14 -36.57
CA THR A 2 31.56 -24.58 -35.26
C THR A 2 30.40 -24.47 -34.28
N ARG A 3 29.79 -25.63 -33.97
CA ARG A 3 28.77 -25.79 -32.94
C ARG A 3 29.49 -25.92 -31.59
N ASN A 4 29.23 -24.99 -30.68
CA ASN A 4 29.55 -25.12 -29.26
C ASN A 4 28.58 -26.14 -28.63
N PHE A 5 29.11 -27.24 -28.12
CA PHE A 5 28.38 -28.18 -27.26
C PHE A 5 28.61 -27.81 -25.79
N LEU A 6 27.50 -27.74 -25.04
CA LEU A 6 27.48 -27.56 -23.59
C LEU A 6 28.20 -28.73 -22.88
N ALA A 7 29.06 -28.39 -21.92
CA ALA A 7 29.58 -29.33 -20.94
C ALA A 7 28.56 -29.53 -19.81
N ILE A 8 28.20 -30.79 -19.53
CA ILE A 8 27.51 -31.23 -18.31
C ILE A 8 28.59 -31.74 -17.35
N PRO A 9 28.65 -31.33 -16.07
CA PRO A 9 29.60 -31.93 -15.14
C PRO A 9 29.11 -33.32 -14.71
N ALA A 10 30.03 -34.28 -14.70
CA ALA A 10 29.80 -35.64 -14.25
C ALA A 10 29.50 -35.70 -12.74
N VAL A 11 28.45 -36.45 -12.38
CA VAL A 11 28.17 -36.81 -10.98
C VAL A 11 29.08 -38.00 -10.61
N THR A 12 30.12 -37.74 -9.84
CA THR A 12 30.92 -38.79 -9.19
C THR A 12 30.12 -39.41 -8.04
N PHE A 13 29.66 -40.65 -8.21
CA PHE A 13 29.19 -41.47 -7.09
C PHE A 13 30.39 -41.95 -6.27
N LEU A 14 30.49 -41.49 -5.03
CA LEU A 14 31.44 -42.01 -4.06
C LEU A 14 30.91 -43.36 -3.56
N ALA A 15 31.49 -44.47 -4.02
CA ALA A 15 31.18 -45.80 -3.50
C ALA A 15 31.77 -45.96 -2.10
N VAL A 16 30.92 -46.10 -1.08
CA VAL A 16 31.35 -46.40 0.30
C VAL A 16 31.69 -47.89 0.41
N ALA A 17 32.96 -48.21 0.66
CA ALA A 17 33.39 -49.56 0.96
C ALA A 17 32.93 -49.94 2.39
N LEU A 18 31.96 -50.85 2.49
CA LEU A 18 31.50 -51.42 3.76
C LEU A 18 32.44 -52.56 4.18
N SER A 19 33.01 -52.50 5.37
CA SER A 19 33.74 -53.63 5.96
C SER A 19 32.78 -54.80 6.25
N PRO A 20 33.18 -56.06 6.02
CA PRO A 20 32.29 -57.22 6.11
C PRO A 20 31.83 -57.60 7.54
N SER A 21 32.27 -56.89 8.59
CA SER A 21 32.01 -57.25 9.99
C SER A 21 30.89 -56.45 10.69
N MET A 22 30.13 -55.60 10.00
CA MET A 22 29.05 -54.82 10.63
C MET A 22 27.70 -55.54 10.63
N SER A 23 26.98 -55.44 11.75
CA SER A 23 25.63 -55.95 11.91
C SER A 23 24.61 -55.17 11.06
N SER A 24 23.46 -55.78 10.76
CA SER A 24 22.42 -55.17 9.91
C SER A 24 21.84 -53.86 10.46
N GLN A 25 21.87 -53.65 11.78
CA GLN A 25 21.46 -52.37 12.40
C GLN A 25 22.52 -51.28 12.23
N GLU A 26 23.82 -51.60 12.30
CA GLU A 26 24.89 -50.62 12.13
C GLU A 26 24.98 -50.12 10.69
N LYS A 27 24.71 -50.98 9.69
CA LYS A 27 24.59 -50.56 8.29
C LYS A 27 23.45 -49.56 8.08
N LEU A 28 22.33 -49.73 8.75
CA LEU A 28 21.18 -48.81 8.65
C LEU A 28 21.47 -47.46 9.32
N VAL A 29 22.15 -47.45 10.46
CA VAL A 29 22.57 -46.21 11.13
C VAL A 29 23.61 -45.45 10.30
N GLN A 30 24.54 -46.15 9.65
CA GLN A 30 25.54 -45.50 8.82
C GLN A 30 24.93 -44.93 7.53
N ILE A 31 24.03 -45.66 6.85
CA ILE A 31 23.27 -45.15 5.68
C ILE A 31 22.38 -43.95 6.06
N ALA A 32 21.81 -43.94 7.27
CA ALA A 32 21.04 -42.81 7.80
C ALA A 32 21.92 -41.59 8.17
N ASN A 33 23.20 -41.81 8.48
CA ASN A 33 24.15 -40.73 8.79
C ASN A 33 24.92 -40.22 7.56
N THR A 34 25.02 -40.98 6.46
CA THR A 34 25.62 -40.50 5.19
C THR A 34 24.64 -39.73 4.30
N SER A 35 23.33 -39.76 4.56
CA SER A 35 22.37 -38.86 3.90
C SER A 35 22.36 -37.44 4.50
N VAL A 36 23.11 -37.21 5.58
CA VAL A 36 23.33 -35.87 6.16
C VAL A 36 24.73 -35.37 5.79
N SER A 37 25.05 -35.30 4.51
CA SER A 37 26.19 -34.53 4.03
C SER A 37 26.04 -34.18 2.54
N THR A 38 25.10 -33.30 2.25
CA THR A 38 25.26 -32.36 1.13
C THR A 38 25.00 -30.95 1.64
N ALA A 39 26.05 -30.14 1.54
CA ALA A 39 26.04 -28.73 1.83
C ALA A 39 25.13 -27.96 0.86
N ALA A 40 24.50 -26.92 1.40
CA ALA A 40 24.14 -25.68 0.71
C ALA A 40 23.19 -25.79 -0.50
N GLN A 41 21.88 -25.90 -0.23
CA GLN A 41 20.82 -25.38 -1.09
C GLN A 41 19.45 -25.36 -0.37
N THR A 42 19.33 -24.61 0.73
CA THR A 42 18.04 -24.39 1.41
C THR A 42 17.78 -23.02 2.09
N PRO A 43 18.55 -21.92 1.86
CA PRO A 43 18.16 -20.62 2.42
C PRO A 43 17.08 -19.91 1.58
N ALA A 44 17.13 -19.99 0.25
CA ALA A 44 16.21 -19.20 -0.59
C ALA A 44 14.77 -19.73 -0.57
N VAL A 45 14.58 -21.06 -0.65
CA VAL A 45 13.24 -21.66 -0.73
C VAL A 45 12.47 -21.53 0.59
N SER A 46 13.14 -21.66 1.73
CA SER A 46 12.50 -21.53 3.06
C SER A 46 12.17 -20.08 3.40
N VAL A 47 13.04 -19.13 3.07
CA VAL A 47 12.79 -17.69 3.31
C VAL A 47 11.65 -17.18 2.43
N LEU A 48 11.59 -17.57 1.15
CA LEU A 48 10.48 -17.21 0.27
C LEU A 48 9.15 -17.77 0.80
N ALA A 49 9.15 -19.00 1.32
CA ALA A 49 7.97 -19.59 1.97
C ALA A 49 7.55 -18.81 3.24
N ASP A 50 8.49 -18.44 4.10
CA ASP A 50 8.21 -17.64 5.31
C ASP A 50 7.65 -16.25 4.95
N GLU A 51 8.21 -15.59 3.92
CA GLU A 51 7.71 -14.30 3.44
C GLU A 51 6.27 -14.39 2.92
N GLU A 52 5.98 -15.39 2.08
CA GLU A 52 4.65 -15.60 1.52
C GLU A 52 3.63 -15.91 2.61
N MET A 53 4.00 -16.78 3.56
CA MET A 53 3.17 -17.10 4.72
C MET A 53 2.89 -15.87 5.58
N ALA A 54 3.90 -15.06 5.89
CA ALA A 54 3.72 -13.85 6.69
C ALA A 54 2.84 -12.81 5.97
N ARG A 55 3.00 -12.64 4.65
CA ARG A 55 2.12 -11.77 3.84
C ARG A 55 0.69 -12.29 3.80
N LEU A 56 0.49 -13.60 3.77
CA LEU A 56 -0.83 -14.22 3.84
C LEU A 56 -1.50 -13.96 5.18
N HIS A 57 -0.76 -14.08 6.29
CA HIS A 57 -1.22 -13.69 7.62
C HIS A 57 -1.63 -12.21 7.67
N LEU A 58 -0.82 -11.28 7.11
CA LEU A 58 -1.21 -9.87 6.98
C LEU A 58 -2.52 -9.69 6.20
N ALA A 59 -2.68 -10.39 5.08
CA ALA A 59 -3.88 -10.32 4.25
C ALA A 59 -5.14 -10.86 4.97
N ARG A 60 -4.97 -11.88 5.82
CA ARG A 60 -6.01 -12.47 6.67
C ARG A 60 -6.25 -11.69 7.96
N LYS A 61 -5.48 -10.63 8.22
CA LYS A 61 -5.51 -9.83 9.46
C LYS A 61 -5.03 -10.58 10.70
N GLU A 62 -4.27 -11.65 10.50
CA GLU A 62 -3.57 -12.44 11.50
C GLU A 62 -2.24 -11.74 11.83
N TYR A 63 -2.35 -10.55 12.42
CA TYR A 63 -1.21 -9.63 12.53
C TYR A 63 -0.14 -10.09 13.51
N LYS A 64 -0.50 -10.93 14.49
CA LYS A 64 0.43 -11.47 15.49
C LYS A 64 1.33 -12.54 14.87
N GLU A 65 0.73 -13.41 14.09
CA GLU A 65 1.41 -14.46 13.34
C GLU A 65 2.37 -13.84 12.30
N ALA A 66 1.93 -12.79 11.61
CA ALA A 66 2.79 -12.02 10.71
C ALA A 66 3.95 -11.31 11.45
N GLU A 67 3.68 -10.71 12.61
CA GLU A 67 4.69 -10.05 13.46
C GLU A 67 5.81 -11.02 13.83
N ASP A 68 5.48 -12.22 14.32
CA ASP A 68 6.45 -13.22 14.76
C ASP A 68 7.38 -13.65 13.62
N ILE A 69 6.83 -13.91 12.44
CA ILE A 69 7.61 -14.32 11.26
C ILE A 69 8.48 -13.16 10.76
N PHE A 70 7.92 -11.96 10.59
CA PHE A 70 8.69 -10.81 10.12
C PHE A 70 9.75 -10.36 11.12
N TYR A 71 9.51 -10.52 12.43
CA TYR A 71 10.54 -10.29 13.44
C TYR A 71 11.73 -11.23 13.25
N ARG A 72 11.48 -12.54 13.09
CA ARG A 72 12.53 -13.53 12.83
C ARG A 72 13.30 -13.21 11.54
N LEU A 73 12.61 -12.87 10.46
CA LEU A 73 13.22 -12.48 9.17
C LEU A 73 14.06 -11.19 9.31
N ALA A 74 13.55 -10.19 10.02
CA ALA A 74 14.26 -8.93 10.24
C ALA A 74 15.52 -9.10 11.10
N VAL A 75 15.51 -10.02 12.08
CA VAL A 75 16.69 -10.34 12.90
C VAL A 75 17.72 -11.16 12.11
N SER A 76 17.29 -12.15 11.32
CA SER A 76 18.20 -13.00 10.54
C SER A 76 18.81 -12.26 9.34
N SER A 77 18.09 -11.27 8.79
CA SER A 77 18.50 -10.47 7.64
C SER A 77 18.34 -8.96 7.90
N PRO A 78 19.12 -8.39 8.83
CA PRO A 78 18.89 -7.03 9.33
C PRO A 78 19.13 -5.92 8.31
N LYS A 79 19.78 -6.24 7.18
CA LYS A 79 20.03 -5.32 6.06
C LYS A 79 18.94 -5.34 4.99
N ASN A 80 17.88 -6.12 5.17
CA ASN A 80 16.74 -6.08 4.26
C ASN A 80 15.69 -5.06 4.77
N PRO A 81 15.48 -3.92 4.08
CA PRO A 81 14.53 -2.90 4.54
C PRO A 81 13.07 -3.39 4.50
N LEU A 82 12.76 -4.34 3.62
CA LEU A 82 11.42 -4.92 3.49
C LEU A 82 10.96 -5.54 4.80
N TYR A 83 11.78 -6.36 5.47
CA TYR A 83 11.36 -7.06 6.68
C TYR A 83 11.08 -6.10 7.84
N TRP A 84 11.89 -5.05 7.98
CA TRP A 84 11.59 -3.99 8.94
C TRP A 84 10.30 -3.24 8.59
N ASN A 85 10.04 -3.00 7.31
CA ASN A 85 8.80 -2.36 6.88
C ASN A 85 7.57 -3.23 7.13
N GLU A 86 7.61 -4.51 6.77
CA GLU A 86 6.49 -5.44 6.95
C GLU A 86 6.22 -5.72 8.44
N LEU A 87 7.26 -5.83 9.27
CA LEU A 87 7.11 -5.85 10.73
C LEU A 87 6.43 -4.57 11.24
N GLY A 88 6.81 -3.42 10.69
CA GLY A 88 6.15 -2.16 10.98
C GLY A 88 4.66 -2.17 10.62
N ILE A 89 4.30 -2.73 9.46
CA ILE A 89 2.90 -2.92 9.03
C ILE A 89 2.14 -3.81 9.99
N ALA A 90 2.74 -4.91 10.46
CA ALA A 90 2.13 -5.79 11.45
C ALA A 90 1.83 -5.04 12.77
N HIS A 91 2.80 -4.29 13.31
CA HIS A 91 2.58 -3.46 14.49
C HIS A 91 1.54 -2.35 14.28
N HIS A 92 1.56 -1.69 13.11
CA HIS A 92 0.63 -0.62 12.79
C HIS A 92 -0.81 -1.14 12.80
N ASN A 93 -1.08 -2.26 12.14
CA ASN A 93 -2.41 -2.86 12.11
C ASN A 93 -2.91 -3.34 13.49
N GLN A 94 -2.00 -3.54 14.44
CA GLN A 94 -2.31 -3.79 15.86
C GLN A 94 -2.45 -2.51 16.70
N ALA A 95 -2.48 -1.33 16.06
CA ALA A 95 -2.46 0.00 16.69
C ALA A 95 -1.23 0.29 17.56
N GLN A 96 -0.15 -0.48 17.42
CA GLN A 96 1.11 -0.31 18.16
C GLN A 96 2.01 0.72 17.46
N LEU A 97 1.54 1.97 17.38
CA LEU A 97 2.16 3.01 16.55
C LEU A 97 3.60 3.35 16.94
N ASP A 98 3.97 3.20 18.22
CA ASP A 98 5.35 3.44 18.68
C ASP A 98 6.35 2.37 18.21
N LEU A 99 5.89 1.12 18.05
CA LEU A 99 6.71 0.05 17.48
C LEU A 99 6.77 0.19 15.96
N ALA A 100 5.62 0.44 15.32
CA ALA A 100 5.52 0.64 13.88
C ALA A 100 6.49 1.72 13.37
N ILE A 101 6.50 2.91 13.99
CA ILE A 101 7.38 4.00 13.55
C ILE A 101 8.87 3.66 13.71
N LYS A 102 9.26 2.92 14.76
CA LYS A 102 10.65 2.47 14.94
C LYS A 102 11.07 1.50 13.84
N CYS A 103 10.19 0.57 13.49
CA CYS A 103 10.40 -0.38 12.40
C CYS A 103 10.54 0.33 11.05
N TYR A 104 9.65 1.27 10.71
CA TYR A 104 9.77 2.05 9.48
C TYR A 104 11.02 2.93 9.45
N GLN A 105 11.40 3.56 10.57
CA GLN A 105 12.65 4.30 10.68
C GLN A 105 13.87 3.42 10.48
N LYS A 106 13.82 2.17 10.96
CA LYS A 106 14.89 1.20 10.73
C LYS A 106 14.96 0.79 9.26
N ALA A 107 13.83 0.54 8.60
CA ALA A 107 13.77 0.29 7.15
C ALA A 107 14.39 1.46 6.35
N ALA A 108 14.02 2.70 6.67
CA ALA A 108 14.57 3.90 6.03
C ALA A 108 16.07 4.14 6.34
N LYS A 109 16.57 3.66 7.48
CA LYS A 109 18.01 3.71 7.82
C LYS A 109 18.80 2.65 7.05
N VAL A 110 18.22 1.47 6.89
CA VAL A 110 18.81 0.36 6.13
C VAL A 110 18.90 0.70 4.65
N ASP A 111 17.82 1.26 4.10
CA ASP A 111 17.79 1.79 2.73
C ASP A 111 17.11 3.18 2.68
N PRO A 112 17.90 4.25 2.56
CA PRO A 112 17.38 5.62 2.41
C PRO A 112 16.54 5.88 1.14
N HIS A 113 16.57 4.97 0.16
CA HIS A 113 15.77 5.05 -1.08
C HIS A 113 14.48 4.21 -1.01
N TYR A 114 14.22 3.53 0.10
CA TYR A 114 13.03 2.72 0.28
C TYR A 114 11.79 3.60 0.54
N ALA A 115 11.10 3.96 -0.55
CA ALA A 115 10.02 4.95 -0.54
C ALA A 115 8.84 4.56 0.37
N ASP A 116 8.49 3.28 0.44
CA ASP A 116 7.39 2.77 1.27
C ASP A 116 7.58 3.08 2.76
N ALA A 117 8.82 2.99 3.28
CA ALA A 117 9.09 3.35 4.66
C ALA A 117 8.83 4.84 4.96
N GLN A 118 9.16 5.73 4.02
CA GLN A 118 8.88 7.17 4.17
C GLN A 118 7.37 7.45 4.17
N ASN A 119 6.62 6.77 3.29
CA ASN A 119 5.17 6.86 3.30
C ASN A 119 4.58 6.37 4.63
N ASN A 120 5.04 5.22 5.13
CA ASN A 120 4.50 4.62 6.34
C ASN A 120 4.86 5.43 7.60
N ILE A 121 6.04 6.05 7.66
CA ILE A 121 6.37 7.08 8.67
C ILE A 121 5.37 8.23 8.59
N GLY A 122 5.06 8.70 7.38
CA GLY A 122 4.05 9.72 7.14
C GLY A 122 2.69 9.34 7.71
N THR A 123 2.25 8.09 7.50
CA THR A 123 0.96 7.56 7.99
C THR A 123 0.88 7.55 9.51
N VAL A 124 1.92 7.07 10.18
CA VAL A 124 1.95 7.11 11.66
C VAL A 124 1.96 8.57 12.18
N LEU A 125 2.67 9.47 11.50
CA LEU A 125 2.67 10.90 11.86
C LEU A 125 1.31 11.55 11.62
N TYR A 126 0.61 11.16 10.57
CA TYR A 126 -0.74 11.62 10.25
C TYR A 126 -1.73 11.20 11.35
N GLU A 127 -1.71 9.93 11.76
CA GLU A 127 -2.57 9.41 12.83
C GLU A 127 -2.29 10.09 14.18
N ARG A 128 -1.03 10.48 14.42
CA ARG A 128 -0.63 11.32 15.56
C ARG A 128 -0.98 12.81 15.41
N LYS A 129 -1.74 13.17 14.37
CA LYS A 129 -2.13 14.55 14.01
C LYS A 129 -0.93 15.49 13.80
N LYS A 130 0.24 14.96 13.44
CA LYS A 130 1.46 15.73 13.12
C LYS A 130 1.54 16.00 11.62
N PHE A 131 0.50 16.62 11.07
CA PHE A 131 0.31 16.79 9.63
C PHE A 131 1.50 17.44 8.90
N PRO A 132 2.15 18.51 9.42
CA PRO A 132 3.32 19.09 8.73
C PRO A 132 4.50 18.11 8.60
N LYS A 133 4.68 17.21 9.59
CA LYS A 133 5.73 16.18 9.53
C LYS A 133 5.33 15.07 8.56
N ALA A 134 4.06 14.67 8.57
CA ALA A 134 3.53 13.68 7.63
C ALA A 134 3.72 14.13 6.17
N ILE A 135 3.37 15.39 5.85
CA ILE A 135 3.57 15.97 4.51
C ILE A 135 5.03 15.87 4.05
N ARG A 136 6.00 16.17 4.92
CA ARG A 136 7.43 16.07 4.57
C ARG A 136 7.83 14.63 4.25
N ALA A 137 7.34 13.67 5.04
CA ALA A 137 7.60 12.25 4.81
C ALA A 137 6.96 11.76 3.49
N TYR A 138 5.72 12.13 3.19
CA TYR A 138 5.07 11.81 1.92
C TYR A 138 5.75 12.44 0.71
N LYS A 139 6.15 13.72 0.79
CA LYS A 139 6.93 14.37 -0.26
C LYS A 139 8.27 13.65 -0.50
N ARG A 140 8.91 13.16 0.57
CA ARG A 140 10.13 12.35 0.44
C ARG A 140 9.85 11.03 -0.26
N ALA A 141 8.78 10.32 0.09
CA ALA A 141 8.37 9.10 -0.60
C ALA A 141 8.14 9.34 -2.11
N ILE A 142 7.44 10.42 -2.46
CA ILE A 142 7.19 10.84 -3.85
C ILE A 142 8.48 11.18 -4.59
N THR A 143 9.44 11.82 -3.93
CA THR A 143 10.76 12.13 -4.52
C THR A 143 11.53 10.86 -4.86
N LEU A 144 11.38 9.81 -4.04
CA LEU A 144 12.02 8.51 -4.24
C LEU A 144 11.29 7.66 -5.30
N ARG A 145 9.96 7.70 -5.32
CA ARG A 145 9.09 6.98 -6.27
C ARG A 145 7.83 7.79 -6.54
N GLY A 146 7.82 8.50 -7.68
CA GLY A 146 6.77 9.46 -8.05
C GLY A 146 5.64 8.90 -8.91
N ASP A 147 5.67 7.61 -9.25
CA ASP A 147 4.70 6.91 -10.10
C ASP A 147 3.68 6.09 -9.29
N PHE A 148 3.62 6.28 -7.97
CA PHE A 148 2.76 5.51 -7.08
C PHE A 148 1.61 6.35 -6.50
N ALA A 149 0.40 6.15 -7.03
CA ALA A 149 -0.80 6.91 -6.67
C ALA A 149 -1.08 7.00 -5.16
N PRO A 150 -0.93 5.92 -4.35
CA PRO A 150 -1.18 5.98 -2.91
C PRO A 150 -0.37 7.05 -2.14
N PHE A 151 0.84 7.38 -2.58
CA PHE A 151 1.63 8.43 -1.91
C PHE A 151 0.99 9.82 -2.07
N TYR A 152 0.42 10.08 -3.25
CA TYR A 152 -0.30 11.33 -3.51
C TYR A 152 -1.65 11.38 -2.80
N LEU A 153 -2.33 10.24 -2.63
CA LEU A 153 -3.54 10.16 -1.81
C LEU A 153 -3.25 10.59 -0.36
N ASN A 154 -2.22 9.99 0.24
CA ASN A 154 -1.85 10.29 1.62
C ASN A 154 -1.41 11.75 1.81
N LEU A 155 -0.65 12.28 0.84
CA LEU A 155 -0.29 13.69 0.81
C LEU A 155 -1.54 14.59 0.71
N GLY A 156 -2.48 14.23 -0.17
CA GLY A 156 -3.75 14.94 -0.35
C GLY A 156 -4.57 15.01 0.93
N TYR A 157 -4.69 13.88 1.65
CA TYR A 157 -5.36 13.83 2.96
C TYR A 157 -4.64 14.69 4.00
N ALA A 158 -3.30 14.66 4.06
CA ALA A 158 -2.53 15.45 5.01
C ALA A 158 -2.67 16.97 4.79
N TYR A 159 -2.74 17.42 3.53
CA TYR A 159 -3.05 18.82 3.20
C TYR A 159 -4.50 19.17 3.53
N PHE A 160 -5.45 18.26 3.23
CA PHE A 160 -6.87 18.47 3.54
C PHE A 160 -7.08 18.74 5.03
N LYS A 161 -6.41 17.96 5.90
CA LYS A 161 -6.46 18.17 7.36
C LYS A 161 -5.86 19.48 7.83
N GLN A 162 -4.96 20.07 7.06
CA GLN A 162 -4.43 21.41 7.33
C GLN A 162 -5.27 22.52 6.68
N ARG A 163 -6.38 22.18 6.03
CA ARG A 163 -7.22 23.10 5.25
C ARG A 163 -6.47 23.76 4.08
N ASP A 164 -5.36 23.17 3.66
CA ASP A 164 -4.63 23.54 2.44
C ASP A 164 -5.28 22.81 1.26
N PHE A 165 -6.44 23.33 0.86
CA PHE A 165 -7.28 22.66 -0.12
C PHE A 165 -6.70 22.68 -1.53
N GLU A 166 -5.93 23.72 -1.87
CA GLU A 166 -5.29 23.83 -3.18
C GLU A 166 -4.28 22.69 -3.39
N ASN A 167 -3.33 22.52 -2.47
CA ASN A 167 -2.34 21.44 -2.56
C ASN A 167 -2.98 20.06 -2.37
N SER A 168 -4.06 19.97 -1.57
CA SER A 168 -4.82 18.74 -1.41
C SER A 168 -5.42 18.27 -2.73
N ILE A 169 -6.16 19.13 -3.44
CA ILE A 169 -6.79 18.79 -4.72
C ILE A 169 -5.75 18.50 -5.80
N ALA A 170 -4.66 19.26 -5.85
CA ALA A 170 -3.55 18.98 -6.77
C ALA A 170 -2.97 17.56 -6.55
N SER A 171 -2.80 17.15 -5.29
CA SER A 171 -2.31 15.82 -4.93
C SER A 171 -3.31 14.73 -5.34
N PHE A 172 -4.60 14.89 -5.06
CA PHE A 172 -5.62 13.92 -5.48
C PHE A 172 -5.77 13.80 -6.99
N ARG A 173 -5.66 14.90 -7.73
CA ARG A 173 -5.62 14.87 -9.20
C ARG A 173 -4.43 14.07 -9.70
N LYS A 174 -3.25 14.26 -9.09
CA LYS A 174 -2.07 13.49 -9.47
C LYS A 174 -2.25 12.00 -9.18
N ALA A 175 -2.89 11.63 -8.08
CA ALA A 175 -3.25 10.24 -7.80
C ALA A 175 -4.18 9.67 -8.88
N LEU A 176 -5.24 10.38 -9.26
CA LEU A 176 -6.18 9.94 -10.31
C LEU A 176 -5.55 9.87 -11.71
N GLN A 177 -4.54 10.69 -11.99
CA GLN A 177 -3.77 10.60 -13.23
C GLN A 177 -2.93 9.32 -13.30
N LEU A 178 -2.39 8.87 -12.16
CA LEU A 178 -1.58 7.66 -12.07
C LEU A 178 -2.45 6.40 -12.02
N ASP A 179 -3.57 6.47 -11.30
CA ASP A 179 -4.57 5.41 -11.19
C ASP A 179 -5.97 6.04 -11.13
N PRO A 180 -6.77 5.97 -12.21
CA PRO A 180 -8.12 6.54 -12.26
C PRO A 180 -9.08 6.00 -11.18
N THR A 181 -8.76 4.86 -10.59
CA THR A 181 -9.55 4.21 -9.53
C THR A 181 -9.00 4.47 -8.13
N SER A 182 -7.98 5.31 -7.97
CA SER A 182 -7.27 5.52 -6.70
C SER A 182 -8.16 6.07 -5.57
N LEU A 183 -9.23 6.80 -5.92
CA LEU A 183 -10.20 7.33 -4.95
C LEU A 183 -11.36 6.38 -4.66
N ASP A 184 -11.37 5.18 -5.24
CA ASP A 184 -12.36 4.16 -4.91
C ASP A 184 -12.11 3.61 -3.50
N PRO A 185 -13.03 3.82 -2.54
CA PRO A 185 -12.87 3.33 -1.17
C PRO A 185 -12.72 1.80 -1.08
N SER A 186 -13.24 1.06 -2.06
CA SER A 186 -13.20 -0.42 -2.07
C SER A 186 -11.83 -0.99 -2.40
N ARG A 187 -10.94 -0.20 -3.02
CA ARG A 187 -9.62 -0.66 -3.49
C ARG A 187 -8.47 -0.37 -2.51
N SER A 188 -8.76 0.25 -1.37
CA SER A 188 -7.74 0.60 -0.38
C SER A 188 -7.14 -0.65 0.28
N ARG A 189 -5.97 -1.07 -0.21
CA ARG A 189 -5.21 -2.19 0.37
C ARG A 189 -4.65 -1.81 1.76
N VAL A 190 -4.46 -2.84 2.59
CA VAL A 190 -3.90 -2.74 3.95
C VAL A 190 -2.61 -1.90 3.95
N GLY A 191 -2.51 -0.95 4.88
CA GLY A 191 -1.28 -0.25 5.24
C GLY A 191 -0.71 0.79 4.26
N THR A 192 -1.27 0.95 3.05
CA THR A 192 -0.67 1.86 2.05
C THR A 192 -1.34 3.24 2.01
N VAL A 193 -2.66 3.28 2.17
CA VAL A 193 -3.46 4.51 2.14
C VAL A 193 -4.08 4.74 3.52
N ILE A 194 -4.04 5.97 4.01
CA ILE A 194 -4.70 6.36 5.25
C ILE A 194 -6.20 6.06 5.10
N GLN A 195 -6.73 5.13 5.89
CA GLN A 195 -8.17 4.86 5.98
C GLN A 195 -8.87 5.85 6.90
N ASP A 196 -8.55 7.13 6.77
CA ASP A 196 -9.12 8.15 7.63
C ASP A 196 -10.52 8.51 7.12
N ARG A 197 -11.51 7.88 7.73
CA ARG A 197 -12.91 8.23 7.51
C ARG A 197 -13.19 9.68 7.86
N SER A 198 -12.36 10.40 8.61
CA SER A 198 -12.61 11.79 9.04
C SER A 198 -12.45 12.84 7.93
N VAL A 199 -12.16 12.46 6.68
CA VAL A 199 -12.59 13.27 5.52
C VAL A 199 -14.14 13.37 5.48
N SER A 200 -14.86 12.48 6.19
CA SER A 200 -16.32 12.45 6.33
C SER A 200 -16.92 13.78 6.74
N VAL A 201 -16.28 14.53 7.67
CA VAL A 201 -16.88 15.76 8.21
C VAL A 201 -17.01 16.84 7.14
N ASP A 202 -16.10 16.84 6.15
CA ASP A 202 -16.09 17.78 5.02
C ASP A 202 -16.15 17.07 3.65
N ARG A 203 -16.70 15.85 3.58
CA ARG A 203 -16.59 15.03 2.35
C ARG A 203 -17.34 15.64 1.18
N GLY A 204 -18.48 16.26 1.46
CA GLY A 204 -19.22 17.04 0.48
C GLY A 204 -18.37 18.18 -0.10
N ARG A 205 -17.64 18.91 0.75
CA ARG A 205 -16.73 19.98 0.33
C ARG A 205 -15.55 19.46 -0.47
N PHE A 206 -14.98 18.33 -0.03
CA PHE A 206 -13.90 17.65 -0.75
C PHE A 206 -14.31 17.32 -2.20
N TYR A 207 -15.45 16.64 -2.37
CA TYR A 207 -15.94 16.29 -3.70
C TYR A 207 -16.29 17.53 -4.53
N TYR A 208 -16.88 18.55 -3.91
CA TYR A 208 -17.17 19.82 -4.58
C TYR A 208 -15.90 20.48 -5.14
N LEU A 209 -14.83 20.56 -4.34
CA LEU A 209 -13.57 21.16 -4.78
C LEU A 209 -12.88 20.33 -5.86
N LEU A 210 -12.99 19.01 -5.79
CA LEU A 210 -12.49 18.12 -6.83
C LEU A 210 -13.27 18.31 -8.14
N ALA A 211 -14.59 18.41 -8.06
CA ALA A 211 -15.45 18.73 -9.20
C ALA A 211 -15.09 20.07 -9.83
N LYS A 212 -14.89 21.11 -9.01
CA LYS A 212 -14.44 22.44 -9.46
C LYS A 212 -13.14 22.34 -10.22
N SER A 213 -12.18 21.56 -9.72
CA SER A 213 -10.89 21.37 -10.39
C SER A 213 -11.01 20.66 -11.74
N PHE A 214 -11.88 19.66 -11.85
CA PHE A 214 -12.15 19.00 -13.13
C PHE A 214 -12.85 19.92 -14.13
N ALA A 215 -13.82 20.71 -13.67
CA ALA A 215 -14.48 21.71 -14.51
C ALA A 215 -13.48 22.76 -15.05
N GLN A 216 -12.54 23.25 -14.23
CA GLN A 216 -11.44 24.11 -14.69
C GLN A 216 -10.55 23.45 -15.74
N GLY A 217 -10.38 22.13 -15.64
CA GLY A 217 -9.62 21.32 -16.59
C GLY A 217 -10.40 20.96 -17.87
N GLY A 218 -11.67 21.34 -17.98
CA GLY A 218 -12.54 20.97 -19.10
C GLY A 218 -13.07 19.54 -19.06
N ASP A 219 -12.84 18.81 -17.97
CA ASP A 219 -13.32 17.43 -17.79
C ASP A 219 -14.72 17.44 -17.18
N ILE A 220 -15.71 17.63 -18.06
CA ILE A 220 -17.11 17.83 -17.68
C ILE A 220 -17.69 16.57 -17.02
N GLU A 221 -17.38 15.40 -17.56
CA GLU A 221 -17.86 14.11 -17.04
C GLU A 221 -17.42 13.89 -15.59
N ARG A 222 -16.12 14.06 -15.29
CA ARG A 222 -15.62 13.93 -13.92
C ARG A 222 -16.15 15.03 -13.02
N ALA A 223 -16.31 16.25 -13.53
CA ALA A 223 -16.91 17.33 -12.75
C ALA A 223 -18.34 16.98 -12.30
N ILE A 224 -19.19 16.47 -13.19
CA ILE A 224 -20.55 16.04 -12.87
C ILE A 224 -20.55 14.86 -11.88
N LEU A 225 -19.70 13.87 -12.10
CA LEU A 225 -19.54 12.73 -11.19
C LEU A 225 -19.25 13.19 -9.75
N TYR A 226 -18.29 14.10 -9.57
CA TYR A 226 -17.91 14.58 -8.24
C TYR A 226 -18.93 15.59 -7.67
N LEU A 227 -19.65 16.37 -8.48
CA LEU A 227 -20.80 17.14 -8.01
C LEU A 227 -21.89 16.22 -7.45
N ARG A 228 -22.20 15.10 -8.12
CA ARG A 228 -23.16 14.12 -7.63
C ARG A 228 -22.74 13.58 -6.26
N LYS A 229 -21.47 13.17 -6.12
CA LYS A 229 -20.92 12.74 -4.82
C LYS A 229 -20.99 13.84 -3.75
N ALA A 230 -20.75 15.11 -4.11
CA ALA A 230 -20.88 16.22 -3.18
C ALA A 230 -22.33 16.43 -2.71
N LYS A 231 -23.31 16.27 -3.61
CA LYS A 231 -24.75 16.31 -3.33
C LYS A 231 -25.17 15.16 -2.40
N ASP A 232 -24.70 13.96 -2.69
CA ASP A 232 -25.04 12.75 -1.92
C ASP A 232 -24.53 12.83 -0.48
N GLU A 233 -23.34 13.42 -0.29
CA GLU A 233 -22.77 13.73 1.03
C GLU A 233 -23.41 14.95 1.71
N GLY A 234 -24.41 15.59 1.10
CA GLY A 234 -25.17 16.68 1.70
C GLY A 234 -24.37 17.98 1.88
N TYR A 235 -23.48 18.32 0.93
CA TYR A 235 -22.71 19.57 1.02
C TYR A 235 -23.63 20.80 1.14
N SER A 236 -23.49 21.57 2.23
CA SER A 236 -24.37 22.71 2.54
C SER A 236 -24.35 23.80 1.47
N GLU A 237 -23.18 24.04 0.86
CA GLU A 237 -23.02 25.02 -0.21
C GLU A 237 -23.15 24.40 -1.60
N PHE A 238 -23.74 23.20 -1.72
CA PHE A 238 -23.84 22.48 -3.00
C PHE A 238 -24.34 23.39 -4.13
N ASN A 239 -25.46 24.09 -3.92
CA ASN A 239 -26.10 24.94 -4.94
C ASN A 239 -25.26 26.15 -5.39
N SER A 240 -24.14 26.46 -4.73
CA SER A 240 -23.21 27.53 -5.16
C SER A 240 -22.62 27.29 -6.55
N PHE A 241 -22.52 26.03 -7.00
CA PHE A 241 -21.94 25.69 -8.31
C PHE A 241 -22.70 26.34 -9.48
N GLN A 242 -24.00 26.59 -9.33
CA GLN A 242 -24.84 27.24 -10.34
C GLN A 242 -24.40 28.68 -10.64
N LYS A 243 -23.76 29.34 -9.67
CA LYS A 243 -23.32 30.74 -9.78
C LYS A 243 -21.81 30.87 -10.01
N ASP A 244 -21.06 29.77 -9.90
CA ASP A 244 -19.61 29.78 -10.08
C ASP A 244 -19.27 29.61 -11.57
N PRO A 245 -18.60 30.61 -12.20
CA PRO A 245 -18.32 30.59 -13.63
C PRO A 245 -17.45 29.40 -14.06
N THR A 246 -16.74 28.78 -13.13
CA THR A 246 -15.98 27.56 -13.35
C THR A 246 -16.84 26.41 -13.89
N PHE A 247 -18.12 26.36 -13.50
CA PHE A 247 -19.05 25.32 -13.91
C PHE A 247 -19.89 25.71 -15.13
N ALA A 248 -19.60 26.82 -15.82
CA ALA A 248 -20.40 27.29 -16.96
C ALA A 248 -20.52 26.25 -18.09
N LEU A 249 -19.48 25.45 -18.34
CA LEU A 249 -19.53 24.35 -19.30
C LEU A 249 -20.30 23.15 -18.76
N VAL A 250 -20.18 22.87 -17.46
CA VAL A 250 -20.92 21.80 -16.78
C VAL A 250 -22.42 22.05 -16.82
N LEU A 251 -22.86 23.31 -16.62
CA LEU A 251 -24.27 23.70 -16.64
C LEU A 251 -24.92 23.59 -18.04
N LYS A 252 -24.14 23.44 -19.11
CA LYS A 252 -24.65 23.21 -20.47
C LYS A 252 -24.85 21.73 -20.79
N ASP A 253 -24.33 20.85 -19.94
CA ASP A 253 -24.47 19.41 -20.11
C ASP A 253 -25.82 18.95 -19.56
N PRO A 254 -26.64 18.20 -20.33
CA PRO A 254 -27.93 17.70 -19.87
C PRO A 254 -27.84 16.86 -18.58
N ALA A 255 -26.74 16.14 -18.36
CA ALA A 255 -26.56 15.34 -17.15
C ALA A 255 -26.41 16.20 -15.88
N ALA A 256 -26.14 17.51 -16.01
CA ALA A 256 -26.14 18.44 -14.89
C ALA A 256 -27.56 18.82 -14.44
N GLU A 257 -28.60 18.64 -15.27
CA GLU A 257 -30.00 18.93 -14.88
C GLU A 257 -30.46 17.99 -13.76
N GLU A 258 -30.03 16.73 -13.77
CA GLU A 258 -30.31 15.74 -12.71
C GLU A 258 -29.73 16.16 -11.34
N LEU A 259 -28.65 16.95 -11.34
CA LEU A 259 -28.06 17.47 -10.12
C LEU A 259 -28.97 18.50 -9.45
N LEU A 260 -29.87 19.13 -10.19
CA LEU A 260 -30.82 20.15 -9.71
C LEU A 260 -32.18 19.54 -9.33
N ALA A 261 -32.48 18.34 -9.83
CA ALA A 261 -33.72 17.65 -9.49
C ALA A 261 -33.80 17.37 -7.96
N PRO A 262 -34.97 17.56 -7.34
CA PRO A 262 -35.19 17.16 -5.95
C PRO A 262 -34.91 15.66 -5.79
N LYS A 263 -34.40 15.24 -4.62
CA LYS A 263 -34.22 13.81 -4.34
C LYS A 263 -35.55 13.10 -4.56
N PRO A 264 -35.61 11.96 -5.29
CA PRO A 264 -36.82 11.16 -5.37
C PRO A 264 -37.31 10.90 -3.95
N VAL A 265 -38.58 11.21 -3.68
CA VAL A 265 -39.19 10.84 -2.41
C VAL A 265 -39.15 9.32 -2.38
N GLU A 266 -38.39 8.73 -1.45
CA GLU A 266 -38.50 7.31 -1.13
C GLU A 266 -39.93 7.10 -0.64
N THR A 267 -40.83 6.74 -1.55
CA THR A 267 -42.13 6.20 -1.17
C THR A 267 -41.83 4.91 -0.43
N ALA A 268 -41.95 4.95 0.90
CA ALA A 268 -41.94 3.75 1.72
C ALA A 268 -42.87 2.73 1.06
N GLN A 269 -42.32 1.61 0.62
CA GLN A 269 -43.13 0.49 0.15
C GLN A 269 -44.02 0.04 1.33
N PRO A 270 -45.32 -0.18 1.09
CA PRO A 270 -46.28 -0.50 2.13
C PRO A 270 -45.98 -1.83 2.84
#